data_AF-A0A9R1FL77-F1
#
_entry.id   AF-A0A9R1FL77-F1
#
_cell.length_a   1.000
_cell.length_b   1.000
_cell.length_c   1.000
_cell.angle_alpha   90.00
_cell.angle_beta   90.00
_cell.angle_gamma   90.00
#
_symmetry.space_group_name_H-M   'P 1'
#
loop_
_entity.id
_entity.type
_entity.pdbx_description
1 polymer ?
#
loop_
_entity_poly.entity_id
_entity_poly.type
_entity_poly.pdbx_seq_one_letter_code
_entity_poly.pdbx_strand_id
1 'polypeptide(L)'
;MSRLRALWQASVNATKRAVVWNSEDLFPPSERFIFNFNSKDEVNKWHLYSDSEYGGLSSASLEITDSVSGGDTSSTGVFSGNLSLDMSQGSPWRIRRSGFCGMRSKK
;
A
#
# COMPACT_ATOMS: atom_id res chain seq x y z
N MET A 1 -44.25 -15.23 -12.36
CA MET A 1 -44.19 -13.75 -12.53
C MET A 1 -42.90 -13.11 -11.99
N SER A 2 -41.72 -13.78 -12.04
CA SER A 2 -40.55 -13.37 -11.24
C SER A 2 -39.29 -12.98 -12.05
N ARG A 3 -39.02 -13.60 -13.21
CA ARG A 3 -37.75 -13.39 -13.94
C ARG A 3 -37.69 -12.10 -14.77
N LEU A 4 -38.80 -11.70 -15.40
CA LEU A 4 -38.87 -10.45 -16.18
C LEU A 4 -38.76 -9.20 -15.30
N ARG A 5 -39.34 -9.23 -14.09
CA ARG A 5 -39.19 -8.16 -13.09
C ARG A 5 -37.76 -8.07 -12.56
N ALA A 6 -37.10 -9.20 -12.36
CA ALA A 6 -35.69 -9.24 -11.96
C ALA A 6 -34.77 -8.64 -13.04
N LEU A 7 -35.01 -8.95 -14.32
CA LEU A 7 -34.25 -8.38 -15.43
C LEU A 7 -34.48 -6.88 -15.59
N TRP A 8 -35.71 -6.40 -15.39
CA TRP A 8 -36.01 -4.97 -15.39
C TRP A 8 -35.41 -4.23 -14.19
N GLN A 9 -35.41 -4.83 -13.00
CA GLN A 9 -34.72 -4.25 -11.84
C GLN A 9 -33.20 -4.23 -12.05
N ALA A 10 -32.65 -5.27 -12.66
CA ALA A 10 -31.23 -5.34 -12.99
C ALA A 10 -30.84 -4.27 -14.03
N SER A 11 -31.66 -4.05 -15.07
CA SER A 11 -31.40 -2.99 -16.06
C SER A 11 -31.51 -1.59 -15.43
N VAL A 12 -32.53 -1.33 -14.62
CA VAL A 12 -32.68 -0.03 -13.92
C VAL A 12 -31.54 0.22 -12.94
N ASN A 13 -31.08 -0.80 -12.21
CA ASN A 13 -29.95 -0.67 -11.30
C ASN A 13 -28.61 -0.48 -12.04
N ALA A 14 -28.42 -1.17 -13.18
CA ALA A 14 -27.25 -0.98 -14.03
C ALA A 14 -27.22 0.43 -14.64
N THR A 15 -28.36 0.92 -15.14
CA THR A 15 -28.47 2.29 -15.68
C THR A 15 -28.29 3.34 -14.59
N LYS A 16 -28.81 3.12 -13.38
CA LYS A 16 -28.52 4.01 -12.24
C LYS A 16 -27.04 4.07 -11.91
N ARG A 17 -26.31 2.94 -11.94
CA ARG A 17 -24.86 2.91 -11.75
C ARG A 17 -24.06 3.50 -12.91
N ALA A 18 -24.57 3.42 -14.14
CA ALA A 18 -23.90 3.99 -15.31
C ALA A 18 -24.15 5.51 -15.46
N VAL A 19 -25.33 6.00 -15.04
CA VAL A 19 -25.70 7.42 -15.06
C VAL A 19 -25.16 8.15 -13.84
N VAL A 20 -25.12 7.50 -12.67
CA VAL A 20 -24.26 7.92 -11.56
C VAL A 20 -22.84 7.53 -11.97
N TRP A 21 -22.31 8.29 -12.91
CA TRP A 21 -20.90 8.35 -13.22
C TRP A 21 -20.20 8.65 -11.89
N ASN A 22 -19.80 7.61 -11.16
CA ASN A 22 -19.03 7.76 -9.94
C ASN A 22 -17.73 8.40 -10.39
N SER A 23 -17.65 9.73 -10.30
CA SER A 23 -16.42 10.46 -10.56
C SER A 23 -15.29 9.95 -9.66
N GLU A 24 -15.62 9.32 -8.54
CA GLU A 24 -14.71 8.62 -7.64
C GLU A 24 -14.08 7.35 -8.26
N ASP A 25 -14.71 6.70 -9.25
CA ASP A 25 -14.14 5.50 -9.94
C ASP A 25 -13.14 5.89 -11.05
N LEU A 26 -13.08 7.17 -11.45
CA LEU A 26 -12.09 7.66 -12.43
C LEU A 26 -10.75 8.02 -11.81
N PHE A 27 -10.71 8.21 -10.49
CA PHE A 27 -9.49 8.50 -9.77
C PHE A 27 -9.04 7.27 -9.00
N PRO A 28 -7.73 7.00 -8.91
CA PRO A 28 -7.26 6.01 -7.97
C PRO A 28 -7.83 6.33 -6.59
N PRO A 29 -8.29 5.32 -5.83
CA PRO A 29 -8.85 5.54 -4.50
C PRO A 29 -7.87 6.37 -3.67
N SER A 30 -8.40 7.35 -2.93
CA SER A 30 -7.57 8.17 -2.06
C SER A 30 -6.79 7.28 -1.09
N GLU A 31 -5.53 7.64 -0.87
CA GLU A 31 -4.63 6.91 0.02
C GLU A 31 -5.27 6.78 1.40
N ARG A 32 -5.39 5.55 1.88
CA ARG A 32 -5.91 5.28 3.22
C ARG A 32 -4.74 5.12 4.18
N PHE A 33 -4.77 5.85 5.29
CA PHE A 33 -3.80 5.66 6.37
C PHE A 33 -3.94 4.25 6.95
N ILE A 34 -2.93 3.41 6.73
CA ILE A 34 -2.86 2.05 7.28
C ILE A 34 -2.36 2.09 8.73
N PHE A 35 -1.51 3.07 9.07
CA PHE A 35 -0.95 3.23 10.40
C PHE A 35 -0.57 4.71 10.62
N ASN A 36 -0.80 5.22 11.84
CA ASN A 36 -0.39 6.56 12.25
C ASN A 36 0.69 6.45 13.33
N PHE A 37 1.78 7.20 13.16
CA PHE A 37 2.86 7.26 14.13
C PHE A 37 2.70 8.54 14.95
N ASN A 38 2.81 8.44 16.26
CA ASN A 38 2.75 9.62 17.13
C ASN A 38 4.12 10.27 17.32
N SER A 39 5.21 9.51 17.12
CA SER A 39 6.57 10.02 17.30
C SER A 39 7.62 9.26 16.50
N LYS A 40 8.78 9.91 16.29
CA LYS A 40 9.96 9.30 15.65
C LYS A 40 10.51 8.11 16.43
N ASP A 41 10.33 8.09 17.75
CA ASP A 41 10.75 6.97 18.58
C ASP A 41 9.91 5.71 18.35
N GLU A 42 8.66 5.86 17.90
CA GLU A 42 7.83 4.72 17.53
C GLU A 42 8.36 4.03 16.27
N VAL A 43 8.91 4.77 15.29
CA VAL A 43 9.53 4.18 14.10
C VAL A 43 10.72 3.28 14.46
N ASN A 44 11.48 3.61 15.50
CA ASN A 44 12.57 2.76 15.98
C ASN A 44 12.09 1.39 16.50
N LYS A 45 10.83 1.29 16.94
CA LYS A 45 10.19 0.02 17.33
C LYS A 45 9.85 -0.85 16.13
N TRP A 46 9.92 -0.34 14.91
CA TRP A 46 9.72 -1.12 13.70
C TRP A 46 11.04 -1.60 13.13
N HIS A 47 11.02 -2.78 12.54
CA HIS A 47 12.12 -3.38 11.85
C HIS A 47 11.72 -3.58 10.39
N LEU A 48 12.50 -2.98 9.50
CA LEU A 48 12.37 -3.18 8.06
C LEU A 48 13.21 -4.36 7.65
N TYR A 49 12.69 -5.17 6.75
CA TYR A 49 13.38 -6.30 6.15
C TYR A 49 13.09 -6.34 4.66
N SER A 50 14.06 -6.79 3.86
CA SER A 50 13.89 -6.99 2.43
C SER A 50 14.66 -8.21 1.95
N ASP A 51 14.44 -8.59 0.70
CA ASP A 51 15.20 -9.65 0.04
C ASP A 51 16.71 -9.35 -0.09
N SER A 52 17.14 -8.11 0.17
CA SER A 52 18.55 -7.70 0.14
C SER A 52 19.43 -8.47 1.14
N GLU A 53 18.86 -8.86 2.28
CA GLU A 53 19.54 -9.73 3.26
C GLU A 53 19.95 -11.09 2.67
N TYR A 54 19.27 -11.50 1.60
CA TYR A 54 19.49 -12.76 0.90
C TYR A 54 20.12 -12.55 -0.48
N GLY A 55 20.56 -11.34 -0.82
CA GLY A 55 21.19 -11.02 -2.11
C GLY A 55 20.23 -10.54 -3.20
N GLY A 56 18.97 -10.23 -2.86
CA GLY A 56 18.07 -9.46 -3.72
C GLY A 56 18.47 -7.99 -3.82
N LEU A 57 17.86 -7.25 -4.74
CA LEU A 57 18.10 -5.82 -4.95
C LEU A 57 16.96 -4.94 -4.42
N SER A 58 16.00 -5.50 -3.68
CA SER A 58 14.91 -4.71 -3.11
C SER A 58 15.37 -3.95 -1.85
N SER A 59 14.96 -2.70 -1.73
CA SER A 59 15.26 -1.83 -0.60
C SER A 59 13.98 -1.31 0.04
N ALA A 60 14.05 -0.99 1.33
CA ALA A 60 12.93 -0.39 2.06
C ALA A 60 13.44 0.66 3.06
N SER A 61 12.69 1.75 3.19
CA SER A 61 12.93 2.86 4.11
C SER A 61 11.61 3.26 4.76
N LEU A 62 11.67 3.68 6.01
CA LEU A 62 10.53 4.19 6.76
C LEU A 62 10.92 5.53 7.36
N GLU A 63 10.31 6.58 6.86
CA GLU A 63 10.61 7.96 7.24
C GLU A 63 9.33 8.62 7.76
N ILE A 64 9.47 9.54 8.73
CA ILE A 64 8.35 10.39 9.14
C ILE A 64 8.50 11.72 8.42
N THR A 65 7.46 12.11 7.69
CA THR A 65 7.31 13.46 7.17
C THR A 65 6.43 14.25 8.15
N ASP A 66 7.01 15.26 8.78
CA ASP A 66 6.24 16.22 9.57
C ASP A 66 5.43 17.09 8.59
N SER A 67 4.11 16.91 8.57
CA SER A 67 3.21 17.71 7.75
C SER A 67 3.11 19.12 8.33
N VAL A 68 3.94 20.04 7.83
CA VAL A 68 3.84 21.47 8.15
C VAL A 68 2.70 22.08 7.35
N SER A 69 1.45 21.76 7.69
CA SER A 69 0.28 22.45 7.15
C SER A 69 -0.95 22.25 8.04
N GLY A 70 -1.20 23.25 8.91
CA GLY A 70 -2.51 23.56 9.46
C GLY A 70 -3.10 22.57 10.48
N GLY A 71 -2.79 22.77 11.75
CA GLY A 71 -3.68 22.42 12.88
C GLY A 71 -3.55 21.03 13.47
N ASP A 72 -3.28 20.00 12.66
CA ASP A 72 -3.18 18.61 13.14
C ASP A 72 -1.73 18.11 13.05
N THR A 73 -1.07 17.97 14.20
CA THR A 73 0.25 17.36 14.36
C THR A 73 0.19 15.85 14.09
N SER A 74 -0.10 15.47 12.85
CA SER A 74 -0.13 14.09 12.38
C SER A 74 1.20 13.78 11.69
N SER A 75 2.14 13.22 12.43
CA SER A 75 3.40 12.70 11.88
C SER A 75 3.10 11.53 10.95
N THR A 76 3.14 11.76 9.64
CA THR A 76 2.86 10.71 8.64
C THR A 76 4.11 9.88 8.42
N GLY A 77 4.03 8.58 8.72
CA GLY A 77 5.09 7.63 8.39
C GLY A 77 4.96 7.14 6.95
N VAL A 78 5.95 7.45 6.12
CA VAL A 78 6.05 7.02 4.73
C VAL A 78 6.94 5.78 4.67
N PHE A 79 6.34 4.64 4.32
CA PHE A 79 7.09 3.43 3.94
C PHE A 79 7.35 3.45 2.44
N SER A 80 8.61 3.57 2.07
CA SER A 80 9.07 3.67 0.68
C SER A 80 10.17 2.66 0.40
N GLY A 81 10.48 2.43 -0.87
CA GLY A 81 11.49 1.45 -1.23
C GLY A 81 11.51 1.16 -2.72
N ASN A 82 12.52 0.41 -3.15
CA ASN A 82 12.59 -0.12 -4.50
C ASN A 82 12.33 -1.62 -4.47
N LEU A 83 11.42 -2.09 -5.34
CA LEU A 83 11.16 -3.52 -5.51
C LEU A 83 11.85 -3.99 -6.78
N SER A 84 12.70 -5.01 -6.64
CA SER A 84 13.36 -5.64 -7.77
C SER A 84 13.31 -7.15 -7.69
N LEU A 85 13.10 -7.80 -8.83
CA LEU A 85 13.21 -9.25 -8.95
C LEU A 85 14.65 -9.69 -9.19
N ASP A 86 15.55 -8.75 -9.49
CA ASP A 86 16.94 -9.02 -9.80
C ASP A 86 17.74 -9.33 -8.53
N MET A 87 18.80 -10.11 -8.71
CA MET A 87 19.73 -10.52 -7.65
C MET A 87 21.13 -9.99 -7.96
N SER A 88 21.92 -9.79 -6.90
CA SER A 88 23.31 -9.37 -7.07
C SER A 88 24.12 -10.45 -7.79
N GLN A 89 24.89 -10.03 -8.80
CA GLN A 89 25.77 -10.94 -9.54
C GLN A 89 26.85 -11.47 -8.60
N GLY A 90 26.84 -12.78 -8.35
CA GLY A 90 27.77 -13.44 -7.42
C GLY A 90 27.22 -13.69 -6.01
N SER A 91 25.93 -13.46 -5.76
CA SER A 91 25.29 -13.90 -4.51
C SER A 91 25.48 -15.41 -4.30
N PRO A 92 25.99 -15.87 -3.14
CA PRO A 92 26.04 -17.30 -2.81
C PRO A 92 24.65 -17.88 -2.54
N TRP A 93 23.64 -17.01 -2.37
CA TRP A 93 22.29 -17.38 -2.00
C TRP A 93 21.42 -17.54 -3.25
N ARG A 94 20.82 -18.71 -3.40
CA ARG A 94 19.85 -19.01 -4.48
C ARG A 94 18.43 -18.87 -3.93
N ILE A 95 17.88 -17.67 -3.99
CA ILE A 95 16.50 -17.40 -3.56
C ILE A 95 15.53 -17.87 -4.67
N ARG A 96 14.40 -18.48 -4.29
CA ARG A 96 13.34 -18.87 -5.25
C ARG A 96 12.30 -17.78 -5.48
N ARG A 97 12.22 -16.78 -4.59
CA ARG A 97 11.27 -15.66 -4.64
C ARG A 97 11.98 -14.38 -4.19
N SER A 98 12.31 -13.52 -5.13
CA SER A 98 12.78 -12.14 -4.94
C SER A 98 11.61 -11.15 -5.11
N GLY A 99 11.85 -9.87 -4.85
CA GLY A 99 10.88 -8.79 -4.96
C GLY A 99 10.00 -8.64 -3.73
N PHE A 100 10.59 -8.72 -2.53
CA PHE A 100 9.84 -8.47 -1.29
C PHE A 100 10.52 -7.46 -0.37
N CYS A 101 9.68 -6.61 0.22
CA CYS A 101 10.00 -5.71 1.31
C CYS A 101 8.89 -5.79 2.36
N GLY A 102 9.23 -5.63 3.63
CA GLY A 102 8.26 -5.64 4.70
C GLY A 102 8.73 -4.88 5.94
N MET A 103 7.78 -4.63 6.83
CA MET A 103 8.03 -4.07 8.15
C MET A 103 7.32 -4.89 9.21
N ARG A 104 7.93 -5.02 10.38
CA ARG A 104 7.31 -5.66 11.55
C ARG A 104 7.64 -4.89 12.82
N SER A 105 6.78 -4.94 13.82
CA SER A 105 7.12 -4.46 15.16
C SER A 105 8.21 -5.36 15.77
N LYS A 106 9.19 -4.74 16.42
CA LYS A 106 10.11 -5.41 17.34
C LYS A 106 9.31 -5.73 18.60
N LYS A 107 9.38 -6.99 19.04
CA LYS A 107 8.85 -7.39 20.35
C LYS A 107 9.69 -6.78 21.46
#